data_AF-T0ZV09-F1
#
_entry.id   AF-T0ZV09-F1
#
_cell.length_a   1.000
_cell.length_b   1.000
_cell.length_c   1.000
_cell.angle_alpha   90.00
_cell.angle_beta   90.00
_cell.angle_gamma   90.00
#
_symmetry.space_group_name_H-M   'P 1'
#
loop_
_entity.id
_entity.type
_entity.pdbx_description
1 polymer ?
#
loop_
_entity_poly.entity_id
_entity_poly.type
_entity_poly.pdbx_seq_one_letter_code
_entity_poly.pdbx_strand_id
1 'polypeptide(L)'
;ATVPALDPSRLSAETESAVRAFWRQGESANTRRSYQSALKYWAAWYRLRYWRAFTLPIAPAVVIQFVVDHCEREAERSPHSARPAELVHGLPPAIDGALIEGAYKHKPGPLSLATVLHRLSVLSKAHALKKAKNPLEDPAVREFLRRVRRGYALRQVAPKH
;
A
#
# COMPACT_ATOMS: atom_id res chain seq x y z
N ALA A 1 27.36 44.65 3.01
CA ALA A 1 26.28 44.18 2.13
C ALA A 1 25.05 43.92 2.98
N THR A 2 23.91 44.51 2.64
CA THR A 2 22.66 44.38 3.39
C THR A 2 21.96 43.09 2.95
N VAL A 3 21.58 42.22 3.90
CA VAL A 3 20.83 40.99 3.58
C VAL A 3 19.38 41.38 3.27
N PRO A 4 18.82 41.01 2.10
CA PRO A 4 17.43 41.29 1.77
C PRO A 4 16.48 40.63 2.78
N ALA A 5 15.44 41.35 3.21
CA ALA A 5 14.42 40.79 4.08
C ALA A 5 13.60 39.72 3.33
N LEU A 6 13.35 38.58 3.98
CA LEU A 6 12.49 37.52 3.46
C LEU A 6 11.02 37.84 3.74
N ASP A 7 10.14 37.43 2.83
CA ASP A 7 8.69 37.45 3.04
C ASP A 7 8.30 36.21 3.87
N PRO A 8 7.72 36.36 5.08
CA PRO A 8 7.33 35.23 5.93
C PRO A 8 6.26 34.32 5.32
N SER A 9 5.57 34.75 4.26
CA SER A 9 4.55 33.98 3.56
C SER A 9 5.06 33.29 2.27
N ARG A 10 6.33 33.49 1.88
CA ARG A 10 6.89 32.98 0.62
C ARG A 10 8.29 32.39 0.78
N LEU A 11 8.59 31.37 0.01
CA LEU A 11 9.96 30.85 -0.10
C LEU A 11 10.68 31.58 -1.24
N SER A 12 11.96 31.93 -1.04
CA SER A 12 12.81 32.40 -2.14
C SER A 12 13.12 31.25 -3.10
N ALA A 13 13.48 31.56 -4.34
CA ALA A 13 13.85 30.55 -5.32
C ALA A 13 15.07 29.71 -4.87
N GLU A 14 16.05 30.32 -4.18
CA GLU A 14 17.17 29.56 -3.61
C GLU A 14 16.71 28.63 -2.48
N THR A 15 15.82 29.11 -1.61
CA THR A 15 15.28 28.33 -0.49
C THR A 15 14.49 27.12 -1.00
N GLU A 16 13.65 27.30 -2.02
CA GLU A 16 12.95 26.17 -2.63
C GLU A 16 13.92 25.15 -3.26
N SER A 17 15.00 25.63 -3.89
CA SER A 17 16.03 24.75 -4.47
C SER A 17 16.75 23.94 -3.40
N ALA A 18 17.10 24.57 -2.29
CA ALA A 18 17.70 23.93 -1.13
C ALA A 18 16.75 22.91 -0.49
N VAL A 19 15.46 23.25 -0.32
CA VAL A 19 14.43 22.30 0.16
C VAL A 19 14.34 21.07 -0.75
N ARG A 20 14.33 21.25 -2.07
CA ARG A 20 14.37 20.13 -3.03
C ARG A 20 15.64 19.30 -2.89
N ALA A 21 16.78 19.92 -2.61
CA ALA A 21 18.05 19.22 -2.39
C ALA A 21 18.03 18.40 -1.09
N PHE A 22 17.53 18.97 0.02
CA PHE A 22 17.34 18.25 1.28
C PHE A 22 16.40 17.05 1.12
N TRP A 23 15.31 17.21 0.37
CA TRP A 23 14.40 16.10 0.10
C TRP A 23 15.05 14.99 -0.73
N ARG A 24 15.94 15.34 -1.68
CA ARG A 24 16.71 14.35 -2.45
C ARG A 24 17.80 13.67 -1.63
N GLN A 25 18.41 14.36 -0.67
CA GLN A 25 19.42 13.81 0.25
C GLN A 25 18.81 12.92 1.32
N GLY A 26 17.56 13.19 1.73
CA GLY A 26 16.88 12.47 2.81
C GLY A 26 16.40 11.05 2.48
N GLU A 27 16.37 10.63 1.22
CA GLU A 27 15.95 9.27 0.84
C GLU A 27 17.13 8.40 0.40
N SER A 28 17.41 7.35 1.19
CA SER A 28 18.37 6.33 0.79
C SER A 28 18.01 5.70 -0.56
N ALA A 29 19.02 5.24 -1.32
CA ALA A 29 18.79 4.51 -2.56
C ALA A 29 17.90 3.27 -2.34
N ASN A 30 17.97 2.64 -1.15
CA ASN A 30 17.10 1.53 -0.76
C ASN A 30 15.65 1.96 -0.61
N THR A 31 15.39 3.10 0.04
CA THR A 31 14.03 3.67 0.19
C THR A 31 13.42 3.99 -1.17
N ARG A 32 14.19 4.62 -2.07
CA ARG A 32 13.75 4.92 -3.45
C ARG A 32 13.40 3.66 -4.23
N ARG A 33 14.27 2.65 -4.20
CA ARG A 33 14.01 1.36 -4.87
C ARG A 33 12.77 0.67 -4.31
N SER A 34 12.62 0.62 -2.99
CA SER A 34 11.44 0.03 -2.34
C SER A 34 10.15 0.74 -2.75
N TYR A 35 10.15 2.08 -2.78
CA TYR A 35 8.99 2.88 -3.19
C TYR A 35 8.65 2.68 -4.66
N GLN A 36 9.64 2.65 -5.54
CA GLN A 36 9.44 2.36 -6.96
C GLN A 36 8.86 0.96 -7.17
N SER A 37 9.39 -0.06 -6.51
CA SER A 37 8.84 -1.43 -6.56
C SER A 37 7.41 -1.51 -6.00
N ALA A 38 7.09 -0.70 -4.99
CA ALA A 38 5.73 -0.59 -4.48
C ALA A 38 4.76 0.01 -5.51
N LEU A 39 5.12 1.12 -6.15
CA LEU A 39 4.29 1.76 -7.17
C LEU A 39 4.16 0.94 -8.46
N LYS A 40 5.23 0.27 -8.89
CA LYS A 40 5.19 -0.66 -10.03
C LYS A 40 4.18 -1.79 -9.81
N TYR A 41 4.17 -2.36 -8.61
CA TYR A 41 3.20 -3.39 -8.25
C TYR A 41 1.76 -2.86 -8.23
N TRP A 42 1.54 -1.67 -7.65
CA TRP A 42 0.22 -1.02 -7.68
C TRP A 42 -0.28 -0.86 -9.12
N ALA A 43 0.56 -0.35 -10.01
CA ALA A 43 0.21 -0.19 -11.42
C ALA A 43 -0.11 -1.53 -12.10
N ALA A 44 0.70 -2.56 -11.86
CA ALA A 44 0.50 -3.88 -12.45
C ALA A 44 -0.78 -4.55 -11.97
N TRP A 45 -0.96 -4.66 -10.65
CA TRP A 45 -2.17 -5.26 -10.06
C TRP A 45 -3.42 -4.48 -10.47
N TYR A 46 -3.39 -3.14 -10.43
CA TYR A 46 -4.55 -2.33 -10.79
C TYR A 46 -4.93 -2.53 -12.27
N ARG A 47 -3.94 -2.57 -13.17
CA ARG A 47 -4.18 -2.83 -14.60
C ARG A 47 -4.80 -4.20 -14.83
N LEU A 48 -4.29 -5.23 -14.17
CA LEU A 48 -4.82 -6.59 -14.30
C LEU A 48 -6.22 -6.74 -13.67
N ARG A 49 -6.49 -6.02 -12.58
CA ARG A 49 -7.75 -6.13 -11.83
C ARG A 49 -8.88 -5.32 -12.45
N TYR A 50 -8.58 -4.14 -12.97
CA TYR A 50 -9.58 -3.18 -13.44
C TYR A 50 -9.49 -2.88 -14.94
N TRP A 51 -8.50 -3.44 -15.65
CA TRP A 51 -8.26 -3.14 -17.08
C TRP A 51 -8.09 -1.65 -17.37
N ARG A 52 -7.53 -0.91 -16.41
CA ARG A 52 -7.35 0.55 -16.47
C ARG A 52 -5.93 0.94 -16.09
N ALA A 53 -5.49 2.10 -16.58
CA ALA A 53 -4.25 2.71 -16.14
C ALA A 53 -4.36 3.13 -14.66
N PHE A 54 -3.29 2.93 -13.90
CA PHE A 54 -3.21 3.38 -12.52
C PHE A 54 -2.94 4.88 -12.47
N THR A 55 -3.95 5.65 -12.08
CA THR A 55 -3.89 7.11 -11.96
C THR A 55 -4.44 7.54 -10.61
N LEU A 56 -3.84 8.58 -10.01
CA LEU A 56 -4.31 9.14 -8.74
C LEU A 56 -5.33 10.26 -8.99
N PRO A 57 -6.31 10.47 -8.08
CA PRO A 57 -6.58 9.66 -6.89
C PRO A 57 -7.24 8.32 -7.24
N ILE A 58 -6.98 7.28 -6.44
CA ILE A 58 -7.78 6.05 -6.51
C ILE A 58 -8.91 6.09 -5.48
N ALA A 59 -9.99 5.34 -5.74
CA ALA A 59 -11.14 5.26 -4.84
C ALA A 59 -10.83 4.43 -3.56
N PRO A 60 -11.46 4.73 -2.41
CA PRO A 60 -11.36 3.92 -1.19
C PRO A 60 -11.64 2.43 -1.40
N ALA A 61 -12.63 2.09 -2.25
CA ALA A 61 -12.98 0.71 -2.58
C ALA A 61 -11.80 -0.09 -3.21
N VAL A 62 -10.91 0.58 -3.96
CA VAL A 62 -9.72 -0.04 -4.55
C VAL A 62 -8.73 -0.45 -3.47
N VAL A 63 -8.60 0.36 -2.41
CA VAL A 63 -7.74 0.04 -1.26
C VAL A 63 -8.28 -1.17 -0.51
N ILE A 64 -9.59 -1.24 -0.30
CA ILE A 64 -10.25 -2.40 0.32
C ILE A 64 -10.02 -3.65 -0.52
N GLN A 65 -10.27 -3.59 -1.83
CA GLN A 65 -10.05 -4.72 -2.74
C GLN A 65 -8.59 -5.18 -2.73
N PHE A 66 -7.63 -4.25 -2.73
CA PHE A 66 -6.21 -4.58 -2.66
C PHE A 66 -5.89 -5.40 -1.41
N VAL A 67 -6.42 -5.01 -0.27
CA VAL A 67 -6.21 -5.72 0.99
C VAL A 67 -6.90 -7.08 0.97
N VAL A 68 -8.12 -7.19 0.45
CA VAL A 68 -8.84 -8.48 0.30
C VAL A 68 -8.10 -9.44 -0.63
N ASP A 69 -7.54 -8.93 -1.72
CA ASP A 69 -6.81 -9.76 -2.68
C ASP A 69 -5.55 -10.36 -2.05
N HIS A 70 -4.84 -9.59 -1.22
CA HIS A 70 -3.49 -9.94 -0.78
C HIS A 70 -3.37 -10.39 0.68
N CYS A 71 -4.31 -10.06 1.55
CA CYS A 71 -4.31 -10.53 2.93
C CYS A 71 -5.07 -11.84 3.06
N GLU A 72 -4.55 -12.72 3.90
CA GLU A 72 -5.24 -13.90 4.37
C GLU A 72 -6.32 -13.54 5.38
N ARG A 73 -7.47 -14.15 5.22
CA ARG A 73 -8.58 -14.18 6.18
C ARG A 73 -9.03 -15.62 6.38
N GLU A 74 -9.70 -15.87 7.49
CA GLU A 74 -10.41 -17.13 7.69
C GLU A 74 -11.56 -17.24 6.69
N ALA A 75 -11.66 -18.40 6.03
CA ALA A 75 -12.83 -18.75 5.23
C ALA A 75 -14.07 -18.79 6.13
N GLU A 76 -15.24 -18.56 5.53
CA GLU A 76 -16.51 -18.67 6.24
C GLU A 76 -16.64 -20.10 6.78
N ARG A 77 -16.76 -20.23 8.12
CA ARG A 77 -16.86 -21.55 8.75
C ARG A 77 -18.26 -22.11 8.52
N SER A 78 -18.34 -23.37 8.13
CA SER A 78 -19.52 -24.18 8.41
C SER A 78 -19.66 -24.33 9.94
N PRO A 79 -20.84 -24.07 10.53
CA PRO A 79 -21.06 -24.20 11.97
C PRO A 79 -20.72 -25.59 12.54
N HIS A 80 -20.63 -26.59 11.68
CA HIS A 80 -20.43 -28.00 12.04
C HIS A 80 -19.00 -28.51 11.79
N SER A 81 -18.06 -27.65 11.40
CA SER A 81 -16.67 -28.06 11.13
C SER A 81 -15.80 -28.01 12.39
N ALA A 82 -15.29 -29.17 12.81
CA ALA A 82 -14.25 -29.28 13.84
C ALA A 82 -12.84 -28.90 13.34
N ARG A 83 -12.65 -28.68 12.03
CA ARG A 83 -11.36 -28.28 11.47
C ARG A 83 -11.06 -26.80 11.75
N PRO A 84 -9.77 -26.44 11.97
CA PRO A 84 -9.37 -25.04 12.00
C PRO A 84 -9.77 -24.33 10.71
N ALA A 85 -10.10 -23.04 10.82
CA ALA A 85 -10.54 -22.25 9.69
C ALA A 85 -9.45 -22.21 8.61
N GLU A 86 -9.83 -22.56 7.38
CA GLU A 86 -8.94 -22.44 6.23
C GLU A 86 -8.59 -20.96 6.00
N LEU A 87 -7.32 -20.67 5.71
CA LEU A 87 -6.90 -19.32 5.35
C LEU A 87 -7.01 -19.13 3.85
N VAL A 88 -7.75 -18.09 3.44
CA VAL A 88 -8.02 -17.77 2.05
C VAL A 88 -7.71 -16.31 1.75
N HIS A 89 -7.41 -15.99 0.51
CA HIS A 89 -7.21 -14.62 0.00
C HIS A 89 -8.00 -14.42 -1.30
N GLY A 90 -8.22 -13.16 -1.69
CA GLY A 90 -9.12 -12.81 -2.81
C GLY A 90 -8.48 -12.69 -4.19
N LEU A 91 -7.15 -12.78 -4.29
CA LEU A 91 -6.43 -12.62 -5.56
C LEU A 91 -6.75 -13.80 -6.50
N PRO A 92 -7.34 -13.57 -7.68
CA PRO A 92 -7.60 -14.64 -8.64
C PRO A 92 -6.29 -15.29 -9.10
N PRO A 93 -6.24 -16.63 -9.24
CA PRO A 93 -5.03 -17.34 -9.69
C PRO A 93 -4.46 -16.83 -11.01
N ALA A 94 -5.31 -16.43 -11.96
CA ALA A 94 -4.88 -15.86 -13.23
C ALA A 94 -4.15 -14.51 -13.06
N ILE A 95 -4.61 -13.65 -12.15
CA ILE A 95 -3.94 -12.38 -11.85
C ILE A 95 -2.65 -12.64 -11.09
N ASP A 96 -2.65 -13.59 -10.16
CA ASP A 96 -1.46 -13.98 -9.41
C ASP A 96 -0.34 -14.50 -10.33
N GLY A 97 -0.69 -15.40 -11.24
CA GLY A 97 0.21 -15.91 -12.28
C GLY A 97 0.79 -14.79 -13.15
N ALA A 98 -0.06 -13.88 -13.65
CA ALA A 98 0.38 -12.74 -14.45
C ALA A 98 1.30 -11.77 -13.69
N LEU A 99 1.11 -11.61 -12.37
CA LEU A 99 2.00 -10.80 -11.54
C LEU A 99 3.37 -11.46 -11.35
N ILE A 100 3.44 -12.79 -11.32
CA ILE A 100 4.70 -13.55 -11.26
C ILE A 100 5.42 -13.49 -12.61
N GLU A 101 4.71 -13.76 -13.70
CA GLU A 101 5.25 -13.70 -15.07
C GLU A 101 5.82 -12.32 -15.40
N GLY A 102 5.13 -11.26 -14.96
CA GLY A 102 5.61 -9.88 -15.08
C GLY A 102 6.69 -9.47 -14.06
N ALA A 103 7.22 -10.41 -13.27
CA ALA A 103 8.24 -10.19 -12.23
C ALA A 103 7.87 -9.12 -11.18
N TYR A 104 6.57 -8.93 -10.90
CA TYR A 104 6.08 -8.01 -9.87
C TYR A 104 6.04 -8.67 -8.47
N LYS A 105 5.98 -10.01 -8.42
CA LYS A 105 6.17 -10.84 -7.21
C LYS A 105 6.83 -12.17 -7.58
N HIS A 106 7.33 -12.90 -6.57
CA HIS A 106 8.17 -14.08 -6.80
C HIS A 106 7.50 -15.42 -6.46
N LYS A 107 6.37 -15.41 -5.74
CA LYS A 107 5.70 -16.62 -5.26
C LYS A 107 4.19 -16.48 -5.40
N PRO A 108 3.46 -17.57 -5.71
CA PRO A 108 2.01 -17.56 -5.66
C PRO A 108 1.50 -17.38 -4.23
N GLY A 109 0.25 -16.98 -4.11
CA GLY A 109 -0.45 -16.82 -2.84
C GLY A 109 -0.43 -15.38 -2.29
N PRO A 110 -0.84 -15.21 -1.03
CA PRO A 110 -1.02 -13.90 -0.42
C PRO A 110 0.32 -13.18 -0.18
N LEU A 111 0.26 -11.87 0.06
CA LEU A 111 1.41 -11.12 0.55
C LEU A 111 1.44 -11.15 2.07
N SER A 112 2.63 -11.01 2.66
CA SER A 112 2.71 -10.78 4.10
C SER A 112 2.00 -9.47 4.48
N LEU A 113 1.42 -9.41 5.69
CA LEU A 113 0.79 -8.19 6.19
C LEU A 113 1.77 -7.00 6.15
N ALA A 114 3.04 -7.22 6.49
CA ALA A 114 4.07 -6.19 6.43
C ALA A 114 4.25 -5.62 5.01
N THR A 115 4.27 -6.48 3.99
CA THR A 115 4.36 -6.07 2.59
C THR A 115 3.12 -5.27 2.16
N VAL A 116 1.92 -5.71 2.55
CA VAL A 116 0.67 -4.98 2.26
C VAL A 116 0.70 -3.59 2.90
N LEU A 117 1.05 -3.50 4.19
CA LEU A 117 1.14 -2.23 4.91
C LEU A 117 2.20 -1.29 4.32
N HIS A 118 3.34 -1.83 3.88
CA HIS A 118 4.35 -1.04 3.19
C HIS A 118 3.80 -0.45 1.88
N ARG A 119 3.16 -1.26 1.03
CA ARG A 119 2.56 -0.80 -0.22
C ARG A 119 1.46 0.24 0.00
N LEU A 120 0.67 0.10 1.07
CA LEU A 120 -0.33 1.08 1.50
C LEU A 120 0.29 2.41 1.95
N SER A 121 1.39 2.36 2.71
CA SER A 121 2.14 3.55 3.11
C SER A 121 2.69 4.31 1.90
N VAL A 122 3.26 3.61 0.92
CA VAL A 122 3.73 4.20 -0.33
C VAL A 122 2.58 4.83 -1.13
N LEU A 123 1.42 4.17 -1.19
CA LEU A 123 0.23 4.72 -1.84
C LEU A 123 -0.23 6.03 -1.19
N SER A 124 -0.27 6.07 0.14
CA SER A 124 -0.61 7.27 0.91
C SER A 124 0.35 8.41 0.60
N LYS A 125 1.66 8.13 0.63
CA LYS A 125 2.71 9.11 0.28
C LYS A 125 2.56 9.63 -1.15
N ALA A 126 2.22 8.76 -2.11
CA ALA A 126 2.01 9.15 -3.50
C ALA A 126 0.82 10.12 -3.67
N HIS A 127 -0.29 9.89 -2.95
CA HIS A 127 -1.42 10.82 -2.94
C HIS A 127 -1.05 12.16 -2.30
N ALA A 128 -0.36 12.14 -1.15
CA ALA A 128 0.10 13.35 -0.48
C ALA A 128 1.03 14.20 -1.38
N LEU A 129 2.00 13.57 -2.06
CA LEU A 129 2.91 14.25 -3.00
C LEU A 129 2.18 14.86 -4.20
N LYS A 130 1.09 14.23 -4.66
CA LYS A 130 0.24 14.75 -5.73
C LYS A 130 -0.83 15.73 -5.24
N LYS A 131 -0.86 16.05 -3.94
CA LYS A 131 -1.93 16.84 -3.29
C LYS A 131 -3.33 16.32 -3.63
N ALA A 132 -3.45 15.00 -3.82
CA ALA A 132 -4.69 14.33 -4.19
C ALA A 132 -5.39 13.79 -2.94
N LYS A 133 -6.72 13.64 -2.98
CA LYS A 133 -7.50 13.04 -1.88
C LYS A 133 -6.95 11.65 -1.55
N ASN A 134 -6.57 11.45 -0.29
CA ASN A 134 -5.95 10.22 0.16
C ASN A 134 -7.02 9.16 0.53
N PRO A 135 -7.11 8.03 -0.17
CA PRO A 135 -8.13 7.02 0.11
C PRO A 135 -7.90 6.29 1.45
N LEU A 136 -6.70 6.36 2.04
CA LEU A 136 -6.42 5.76 3.35
C LEU A 136 -6.94 6.60 4.52
N GLU A 137 -7.31 7.86 4.28
CA GLU A 137 -7.92 8.73 5.30
C GLU A 137 -9.43 8.52 5.41
N ASP A 138 -10.03 7.80 4.46
CA ASP A 138 -11.44 7.44 4.47
C ASP A 138 -11.80 6.62 5.73
N PRO A 139 -12.85 6.99 6.50
CA PRO A 139 -13.22 6.31 7.73
C PRO A 139 -13.45 4.81 7.57
N ALA A 140 -14.06 4.37 6.47
CA ALA A 140 -14.34 2.96 6.23
C ALA A 140 -13.04 2.18 5.97
N VAL A 141 -12.09 2.77 5.24
CA VAL A 141 -10.76 2.17 5.00
C VAL A 141 -9.98 2.06 6.31
N ARG A 142 -9.99 3.10 7.15
CA ARG A 142 -9.29 3.09 8.44
C ARG A 142 -9.83 2.02 9.38
N GLU A 143 -11.14 1.93 9.51
CA GLU A 143 -11.79 0.91 10.34
C GLU A 143 -11.52 -0.50 9.82
N PHE A 144 -11.59 -0.69 8.50
CA PHE A 144 -11.28 -1.97 7.88
C PHE A 144 -9.83 -2.41 8.15
N LEU A 145 -8.84 -1.53 7.92
CA LEU A 145 -7.43 -1.83 8.18
C LEU A 145 -7.16 -2.14 9.65
N ARG A 146 -7.86 -1.47 10.58
CA ARG A 146 -7.79 -1.76 12.01
C ARG A 146 -8.24 -3.19 12.31
N ARG A 147 -9.36 -3.63 11.73
CA ARG A 147 -9.87 -5.01 11.89
C ARG A 147 -8.93 -6.05 11.29
N VAL A 148 -8.36 -5.78 10.10
CA VAL A 148 -7.37 -6.66 9.48
C VAL A 148 -6.16 -6.85 10.38
N ARG A 149 -5.56 -5.76 10.90
CA ARG A 149 -4.42 -5.86 11.83
C ARG A 149 -4.76 -6.65 13.08
N ARG A 150 -5.93 -6.42 13.68
CA ARG A 150 -6.39 -7.16 14.85
C ARG A 150 -6.52 -8.66 14.56
N GLY A 151 -7.11 -9.03 13.42
CA GLY A 151 -7.25 -10.44 13.02
C GLY A 151 -5.91 -11.15 12.82
N TYR A 152 -4.90 -10.47 12.27
CA TYR A 152 -3.54 -11.01 12.20
C TYR A 152 -2.87 -11.15 13.57
N ALA A 153 -3.02 -10.16 14.45
CA ALA A 153 -2.45 -10.21 15.80
C ALA A 153 -3.04 -11.37 16.62
N LEU A 154 -4.36 -11.58 16.58
CA LEU A 154 -5.01 -12.69 17.27
C LEU A 154 -4.50 -14.05 16.79
N ARG A 155 -4.32 -14.23 15.47
CA ARG A 155 -3.76 -15.45 14.88
C ARG A 155 -2.30 -15.72 15.28
N GLN A 156 -1.52 -14.68 15.54
CA GLN A 156 -0.12 -14.82 16.00
C GLN A 156 -0.02 -15.17 17.49
N VAL A 157 -1.05 -14.86 18.29
CA VAL A 157 -1.10 -15.14 19.73
C VAL A 157 -1.70 -16.53 20.03
N ALA A 158 -2.49 -17.10 19.12
CA ALA A 158 -3.03 -18.44 19.28
C ALA A 158 -1.91 -19.51 19.38
N PRO A 159 -2.00 -20.48 20.29
CA PRO A 159 -0.97 -21.51 20.47
C PRO A 159 -0.76 -22.28 19.17
N LYS A 160 0.51 -22.43 18.78
CA LYS A 160 0.92 -23.37 17.73
C LYS A 160 0.74 -24.77 18.31
N HIS A 161 -0.38 -25.41 17.98
CA HIS A 161 -0.62 -26.83 18.28
C HIS A 161 0.17 -27.72 17.33
#